data_AF-A0A7V5C3Z2-F1
#
_entry.id   AF-A0A7V5C3Z2-F1
#
_cell.length_a   1.000
_cell.length_b   1.000
_cell.length_c   1.000
_cell.angle_alpha   90.00
_cell.angle_beta   90.00
_cell.angle_gamma   90.00
#
_symmetry.space_group_name_H-M   'P 1'
#
loop_
_entity.id
_entity.type
_entity.pdbx_description
1 polymer ?
#
loop_
_entity_poly.entity_id
_entity_poly.type
_entity_poly.pdbx_seq_one_letter_code
_entity_poly.pdbx_strand_id
1 'polypeptide(L)'
;MNKPKLQVIPFNDKTYTPRGVFSTRTPMHPNSMGLSVVELVKVEDNIVTIKGVDILDGTPLLDIKPYIENFDKVDGQVKSGWMKSSLDEVVQKRSDDRFVEINL
;
A
#
# COMPACT_ATOMS: atom_id res chain seq x y z
N MET A 1 -18.24 16.47 -11.34
CA MET A 1 -17.30 15.64 -10.56
C MET A 1 -17.72 15.68 -9.10
N ASN A 2 -17.79 14.53 -8.42
CA ASN A 2 -18.09 14.52 -6.97
C ASN A 2 -16.97 15.23 -6.21
N LYS A 3 -17.33 16.01 -5.18
CA LYS A 3 -16.33 16.61 -4.29
C LYS A 3 -15.47 15.50 -3.67
N PRO A 4 -14.13 15.62 -3.68
CA PRO A 4 -13.27 14.61 -3.07
C PRO A 4 -13.55 14.52 -1.56
N LYS A 5 -13.70 13.30 -1.04
CA LYS A 5 -13.75 13.08 0.41
C LYS A 5 -12.38 13.39 0.98
N LEU A 6 -12.31 14.28 1.97
CA LEU A 6 -11.05 14.66 2.63
C LEU A 6 -10.78 13.88 3.91
N GLN A 7 -11.72 13.01 4.32
CA GLN A 7 -11.57 12.14 5.47
C GLN A 7 -12.08 10.74 5.19
N VAL A 8 -11.46 9.75 5.83
CA VAL A 8 -11.80 8.32 5.75
C VAL A 8 -11.63 7.66 7.11
N ILE A 9 -12.35 6.57 7.36
CA ILE A 9 -11.99 5.63 8.43
C ILE A 9 -11.09 4.58 7.79
N PRO A 10 -9.79 4.52 8.11
CA PRO A 10 -8.89 3.57 7.48
C PRO A 10 -9.28 2.13 7.78
N PHE A 11 -9.14 1.26 6.79
CA PHE A 11 -9.51 -0.15 6.89
C PHE A 11 -8.90 -0.85 8.12
N ASN A 12 -7.65 -0.55 8.47
CA ASN A 12 -6.92 -1.16 9.58
C ASN A 12 -6.94 -0.35 10.89
N ASP A 13 -7.76 0.70 10.98
CA ASP A 13 -7.85 1.49 12.20
C ASP A 13 -8.93 0.96 13.16
N LYS A 14 -8.48 0.34 14.26
CA LYS A 14 -9.35 -0.21 15.32
C LYS A 14 -10.06 0.85 16.16
N THR A 15 -9.64 2.12 16.05
CA THR A 15 -10.26 3.22 16.81
C THR A 15 -11.49 3.80 16.11
N TYR A 16 -11.76 3.38 14.86
CA TYR A 16 -12.85 3.92 14.02
C TYR A 16 -12.84 5.45 13.89
N THR A 17 -11.69 6.08 14.09
CA THR A 17 -11.54 7.54 14.07
C THR A 17 -11.39 8.02 12.62
N PRO A 18 -12.20 8.99 12.15
CA PRO A 18 -11.98 9.62 10.86
C PRO A 18 -10.61 10.30 10.79
N ARG A 19 -9.86 10.07 9.71
CA ARG A 19 -8.53 10.66 9.45
C ARG A 19 -8.53 11.40 8.14
N GLY A 20 -7.76 12.48 8.06
CA GLY A 20 -7.53 13.20 6.81
C GLY A 20 -6.87 12.28 5.77
N VAL A 21 -7.29 12.34 4.50
CA VAL A 21 -6.78 11.43 3.46
C VAL A 21 -5.25 11.43 3.35
N PHE A 22 -4.60 12.60 3.50
CA PHE A 22 -3.15 12.77 3.44
C PHE A 22 -2.38 12.14 4.60
N SER A 23 -3.04 11.78 5.71
CA SER A 23 -2.41 11.04 6.82
C SER A 23 -2.67 9.53 6.75
N THR A 24 -3.19 9.05 5.63
CA THR A 24 -3.55 7.65 5.37
C THR A 24 -3.01 7.17 4.03
N ARG A 25 -3.13 5.87 3.77
CA ARG A 25 -2.83 5.24 2.46
C ARG A 25 -4.11 4.82 1.73
N THR A 26 -5.20 5.57 1.88
CA THR A 26 -6.46 5.25 1.20
C THR A 26 -6.35 5.42 -0.32
N PRO A 27 -6.99 4.57 -1.15
CA PRO A 27 -7.04 4.77 -2.60
C PRO A 27 -7.93 5.97 -3.00
N MET A 28 -8.76 6.50 -2.09
CA MET A 28 -9.65 7.64 -2.32
C MET A 28 -8.95 9.01 -2.24
N HIS A 29 -7.66 9.04 -2.55
CA HIS A 29 -6.86 10.26 -2.60
C HIS A 29 -7.28 11.15 -3.79
N PRO A 30 -7.16 12.49 -3.74
CA PRO A 30 -7.50 13.36 -4.88
C PRO A 30 -6.78 12.97 -6.18
N ASN A 31 -5.55 12.48 -6.06
CA ASN A 31 -4.81 11.80 -7.12
C ASN A 31 -4.62 10.33 -6.69
N SER A 32 -5.38 9.41 -7.26
CA SER A 32 -5.37 7.98 -6.92
C SER A 32 -4.11 7.26 -7.43
N MET A 33 -2.96 7.58 -6.86
CA MET A 33 -1.68 6.93 -7.14
C MET A 33 -1.30 6.01 -5.97
N GLY A 34 -1.09 4.72 -6.27
CA GLY A 34 -0.53 3.75 -5.34
C GLY A 34 1.00 3.79 -5.34
N LEU A 35 1.60 3.37 -4.22
CA LEU A 35 3.05 3.20 -4.10
C LEU A 35 3.33 1.93 -3.31
N SER A 36 4.06 1.00 -3.91
CA SER A 36 4.50 -0.24 -3.27
C SER A 36 6.01 -0.35 -3.41
N VAL A 37 6.69 -0.64 -2.30
CA VAL A 37 8.09 -1.10 -2.31
C VAL A 37 8.01 -2.62 -2.32
N VAL A 38 8.59 -3.25 -3.33
CA VAL A 38 8.39 -4.67 -3.64
C VAL A 38 9.72 -5.40 -3.75
N GLU A 39 9.69 -6.71 -3.54
CA GLU A 39 10.83 -7.58 -3.81
C GLU A 39 10.86 -7.89 -5.31
N LEU A 40 12.00 -7.63 -5.96
CA LEU A 40 12.24 -8.06 -7.34
C LEU A 40 12.66 -9.54 -7.35
N VAL A 41 11.88 -10.39 -8.01
CA VAL A 41 12.19 -11.82 -8.16
C VAL A 41 12.97 -12.09 -9.44
N LYS A 42 12.49 -11.54 -10.57
CA LYS A 42 13.08 -11.81 -11.89
C LYS A 42 12.71 -10.72 -12.90
N VAL A 43 13.58 -10.50 -13.88
CA VAL A 43 13.31 -9.70 -15.08
C VAL A 43 13.53 -10.58 -16.30
N GLU A 44 12.53 -10.65 -17.18
CA GLU A 44 12.57 -11.36 -18.46
C GLU A 44 11.96 -10.47 -19.53
N ASP A 45 12.78 -10.00 -20.47
CA ASP A 45 12.37 -9.04 -21.50
C ASP A 45 11.63 -7.83 -20.91
N ASN A 46 10.34 -7.68 -21.20
CA ASN A 46 9.47 -6.62 -20.71
C ASN A 46 8.60 -7.03 -19.52
N ILE A 47 8.89 -8.18 -18.89
CA ILE A 47 8.14 -8.73 -17.76
C ILE A 47 8.99 -8.66 -16.49
N VAL A 48 8.42 -8.10 -15.43
CA VAL A 48 9.04 -7.98 -14.11
C VAL A 48 8.21 -8.78 -13.11
N THR A 49 8.79 -9.83 -12.55
CA THR A 49 8.15 -10.65 -11.50
C THR A 49 8.51 -10.09 -10.13
N ILE A 50 7.51 -9.79 -9.31
CA ILE A 50 7.66 -9.15 -8.00
C ILE A 50 6.87 -9.87 -6.90
N LYS A 51 7.21 -9.62 -5.64
CA LYS A 51 6.45 -10.03 -4.45
C LYS A 51 6.13 -8.84 -3.54
N GLY A 52 5.10 -9.00 -2.70
CA GLY A 52 4.75 -8.01 -1.68
C GLY A 52 3.97 -6.80 -2.21
N VAL A 53 3.19 -6.98 -3.28
CA VAL A 53 2.34 -5.93 -3.86
C VAL A 53 0.89 -6.07 -3.37
N ASP A 54 0.21 -4.94 -3.22
CA ASP A 54 -1.16 -4.80 -2.71
C ASP A 54 -2.09 -4.12 -3.74
N ILE A 55 -2.00 -4.57 -5.00
CA ILE A 55 -2.79 -4.04 -6.13
C ILE A 55 -3.71 -5.11 -6.73
N LEU A 56 -4.72 -4.68 -7.49
CA LEU A 56 -5.59 -5.56 -8.24
C LEU A 56 -5.00 -5.89 -9.62
N ASP A 57 -5.34 -7.06 -10.15
CA ASP A 57 -5.02 -7.41 -11.53
C ASP A 57 -5.57 -6.37 -12.53
N GLY A 58 -4.79 -6.09 -13.57
CA GLY A 58 -5.08 -5.04 -14.55
C GLY A 58 -4.90 -3.60 -14.07
N THR A 59 -4.40 -3.36 -12.85
CA THR A 59 -4.07 -2.00 -12.38
C THR A 59 -2.98 -1.37 -13.27
N PRO A 60 -3.20 -0.18 -13.87
CA PRO A 60 -2.20 0.46 -14.72
C PRO A 60 -0.93 0.83 -13.96
N LEU A 61 0.22 0.49 -14.54
CA LEU A 61 1.53 0.89 -14.03
C LEU A 61 1.93 2.25 -14.60
N LEU A 62 2.30 3.19 -13.72
CA LEU A 62 2.70 4.55 -14.11
C LEU A 62 4.21 4.71 -14.21
N ASP A 63 4.96 4.05 -13.32
CA ASP A 63 6.40 4.29 -13.14
C ASP A 63 7.06 3.11 -12.40
N ILE A 64 8.36 2.91 -12.63
CA ILE A 64 9.22 1.96 -11.91
C ILE A 64 10.52 2.68 -11.56
N LYS A 65 10.96 2.61 -10.30
CA LYS A 65 12.25 3.15 -9.85
C LYS A 65 12.98 2.12 -9.00
N PRO A 66 14.33 2.07 -9.07
CA PRO A 66 15.10 1.26 -8.16
C PRO A 66 14.95 1.81 -6.73
N TYR A 67 14.76 0.91 -5.76
CA TYR A 67 14.95 1.24 -4.35
C TYR A 67 16.46 1.38 -4.09
N ILE A 68 16.86 2.55 -3.61
CA ILE A 68 18.25 2.85 -3.26
C ILE A 68 18.30 3.01 -1.75
N GLU A 69 18.91 2.05 -1.05
CA GLU A 69 18.92 2.04 0.42
C GLU A 69 19.43 3.38 1.00
N ASN A 70 20.49 3.94 0.44
CA ASN A 70 21.08 5.19 0.91
C ASN A 70 20.18 6.43 0.72
N PHE A 71 19.09 6.33 -0.05
CA PHE A 71 18.16 7.44 -0.30
C PHE A 71 16.77 7.18 0.29
N ASP A 72 16.28 5.94 0.19
CA ASP A 72 14.90 5.60 0.52
C ASP A 72 14.73 5.08 1.95
N LYS A 73 15.80 4.55 2.55
CA LYS A 73 15.76 4.04 3.92
C LYS A 73 15.61 5.20 4.89
N VAL A 74 14.64 5.07 5.79
CA VAL A 74 14.49 5.98 6.93
C VAL A 74 15.30 5.43 8.09
N ASP A 75 16.36 6.14 8.47
CA ASP A 75 17.18 5.81 9.63
C ASP A 75 16.49 6.16 10.97
N GLY A 76 16.90 5.47 12.03
CA GLY A 76 16.39 5.68 13.38
C GLY A 76 15.10 4.93 13.70
N GLN A 77 14.42 5.35 14.76
CA GLN A 77 13.18 4.69 15.21
C GLN A 77 11.97 5.15 14.41
N VAL A 78 11.47 4.29 13.53
CA VAL A 78 10.23 4.51 12.78
C VAL A 78 9.02 4.03 13.58
N LYS A 79 7.90 4.78 13.52
CA LYS A 79 6.63 4.42 14.19
C LYS A 79 5.48 4.52 13.19
N SER A 80 4.60 3.53 13.16
CA SER A 80 3.37 3.53 12.35
C SER A 80 2.27 4.50 12.83
N GLY A 81 2.59 5.35 13.82
CA GLY A 81 1.67 6.37 14.33
C GLY A 81 0.37 5.77 14.88
N TRP A 82 -0.75 6.13 14.27
CA TRP A 82 -2.10 5.69 14.63
C TRP A 82 -2.41 4.25 14.21
N MET A 83 -1.65 3.68 13.27
CA MET A 83 -1.83 2.31 12.83
C MET A 83 -1.13 1.36 13.82
N LYS A 84 -1.93 0.62 14.59
CA LYS A 84 -1.45 -0.24 15.69
C LYS A 84 -1.67 -1.73 15.47
N SER A 85 -2.22 -2.17 14.33
CA SER A 85 -2.40 -3.60 14.10
C SER A 85 -1.05 -4.30 13.98
N SER A 86 -0.99 -5.54 14.47
CA SER A 86 0.20 -6.38 14.36
C SER A 86 0.44 -6.83 12.92
N LEU A 87 1.62 -7.40 12.67
CA LEU A 87 1.94 -7.98 11.36
C LEU A 87 0.94 -9.08 10.99
N ASP A 88 0.63 -9.99 11.91
CA ASP A 88 -0.33 -11.08 11.69
C ASP A 88 -1.71 -10.55 11.31
N GLU A 89 -2.16 -9.50 12.00
CA GLU A 89 -3.45 -8.86 11.69
C GLU A 89 -3.46 -8.19 10.33
N VAL A 90 -2.34 -7.60 9.89
CA VAL A 90 -2.22 -7.04 8.54
C VAL A 90 -2.25 -8.15 7.49
N VAL A 91 -1.50 -9.24 7.72
CA VAL A 91 -1.40 -10.37 6.79
C VAL A 91 -2.73 -11.09 6.60
N GLN A 92 -3.50 -11.27 7.68
CA GLN A 92 -4.79 -11.98 7.65
C GLN A 92 -5.94 -11.16 7.05
N LYS A 93 -5.79 -9.83 6.96
CA LYS A 93 -6.90 -8.97 6.58
C LYS A 93 -6.96 -8.74 5.07
N ARG A 94 -8.16 -8.84 4.51
CA ARG A 94 -8.43 -8.64 3.08
C ARG A 94 -9.58 -7.66 2.93
N SER A 95 -9.45 -6.74 1.96
CA SER A 95 -10.52 -5.79 1.66
C SER A 95 -11.76 -6.50 1.15
N ASP A 96 -11.56 -7.45 0.24
CA ASP A 96 -12.60 -8.24 -0.43
C ASP A 96 -11.95 -9.37 -1.26
N ASP A 97 -12.78 -10.14 -1.97
CA ASP A 97 -12.41 -11.36 -2.70
C ASP A 97 -11.63 -11.11 -4.02
N ARG A 98 -11.36 -9.85 -4.38
CA ARG A 98 -10.56 -9.52 -5.56
C ARG A 98 -9.05 -9.71 -5.32
N PHE A 99 -8.64 -9.80 -4.05
CA PHE A 99 -7.26 -10.09 -3.67
C PHE A 99 -7.06 -11.60 -3.58
N VAL A 100 -6.08 -12.11 -4.32
CA VAL A 100 -5.74 -13.54 -4.34
C VAL A 100 -5.23 -14.04 -2.98
N GLU A 101 -5.42 -15.33 -2.71
CA GLU A 101 -4.78 -15.99 -1.57
C GLU A 101 -3.25 -15.93 -1.73
N ILE A 102 -2.56 -15.55 -0.66
CA ILE A 102 -1.11 -15.58 -0.62
C ILE A 102 -0.72 -17.03 -0.35
N ASN A 103 -0.32 -17.75 -1.39
CA ASN A 103 0.45 -18.97 -1.22
C ASN A 103 1.90 -18.54 -0.91
N LEU A 104 2.27 -18.57 0.37
CA LEU A 104 3.65 -18.37 0.82
C LEU A 104 4.52 -19.58 0.44
#